data_AF-A0A6J5CDM0-F1
#
_entry.id   AF-A0A6J5CDM0-F1
#
_cell.length_a   1.000
_cell.length_b   1.000
_cell.length_c   1.000
_cell.angle_alpha   90.00
_cell.angle_beta   90.00
_cell.angle_gamma   90.00
#
_symmetry.space_group_name_H-M   'P 1'
#
loop_
_entity.id
_entity.type
_entity.pdbx_description
1 polymer ?
#
loop_
_entity_poly.entity_id
_entity_poly.type
_entity_poly.pdbx_seq_one_letter_code
_entity_poly.pdbx_strand_id
1 'polypeptide(L)'
;MKHDGLAHLHPAAREQAQLGNEDRVKGLLRDRWIDYPRATEALQVLQRLFETPPRDRMPCLLLHGDSNIGKTKITAKFRRTHPNEFDERRGVERCPVVSVQMPPTPDQHRFYSALLFELGAPHNAAAGLATLERLARDILRRMSPQMLIVDEVHHLLAGTYREQRASLDLLKFLAPFRQS
;
A
#
# COMPACT_ATOMS: atom_id res chain seq x y z
N MET A 1 -10.10 41.89 -23.34
CA MET A 1 -9.06 40.85 -23.16
C MET A 1 -8.61 40.89 -21.70
N LYS A 2 -9.08 39.95 -20.85
CA LYS A 2 -8.63 39.78 -19.46
C LYS A 2 -7.85 38.47 -19.37
N HIS A 3 -6.58 38.50 -19.73
CA HIS A 3 -5.67 37.37 -19.57
C HIS A 3 -4.50 37.88 -18.74
N ASP A 4 -4.58 37.70 -17.41
CA ASP A 4 -3.40 37.37 -16.60
C ASP A 4 -3.67 37.07 -15.11
N GLY A 5 -4.94 36.99 -14.69
CA GLY A 5 -5.27 36.70 -13.29
C GLY A 5 -4.89 35.30 -12.80
N LEU A 6 -4.45 34.39 -13.67
CA LEU A 6 -4.16 32.98 -13.32
C LEU A 6 -2.73 32.55 -13.67
N ALA A 7 -1.87 33.45 -14.14
CA ALA A 7 -0.49 33.11 -14.50
C ALA A 7 0.36 32.67 -13.30
N HIS A 8 -0.02 33.08 -12.08
CA HIS A 8 0.63 32.63 -10.84
C HIS A 8 0.24 31.20 -10.42
N LEU A 9 -0.78 30.61 -11.05
CA LEU A 9 -1.18 29.22 -10.77
C LEU A 9 -0.39 28.24 -11.64
N HIS A 10 -0.19 27.03 -11.13
CA HIS A 10 0.32 25.90 -11.90
C HIS A 10 -0.59 25.62 -13.12
N PRO A 11 -0.07 25.23 -14.31
CA PRO A 11 -0.88 25.03 -15.52
C PRO A 11 -2.13 24.16 -15.33
N ALA A 12 -1.99 23.01 -14.65
CA ALA A 12 -3.12 22.14 -14.30
C ALA A 12 -4.18 22.80 -13.39
N ALA A 13 -3.77 23.75 -12.53
CA ALA A 13 -4.68 24.51 -11.68
C ALA A 13 -5.37 25.65 -12.46
N ARG A 14 -4.76 26.15 -13.56
CA ARG A 14 -5.37 27.14 -14.46
C ARG A 14 -6.54 26.55 -15.22
N GLU A 15 -6.36 25.35 -15.79
CA GLU A 15 -7.43 24.63 -16.50
C GLU A 15 -8.63 24.39 -15.59
N GLN A 16 -8.39 24.00 -14.33
CA GLN A 16 -9.47 23.84 -13.36
C GLN A 16 -10.11 25.15 -12.91
N ALA A 17 -9.34 26.24 -12.79
CA ALA A 17 -9.87 27.55 -12.40
C ALA A 17 -10.81 28.15 -13.47
N GLN A 18 -10.73 27.67 -14.71
CA GLN A 18 -11.61 28.05 -15.83
C GLN A 18 -12.92 27.25 -15.87
N LEU A 19 -13.05 26.16 -15.09
CA LEU A 19 -14.27 25.36 -15.04
C LEU A 19 -15.43 26.09 -14.32
N GLY A 20 -16.66 25.65 -14.58
CA GLY A 20 -17.85 26.13 -13.88
C GLY A 20 -17.78 25.85 -12.37
N ASN A 21 -18.54 26.61 -11.56
CA ASN A 21 -18.48 26.53 -10.09
C ASN A 21 -18.71 25.10 -9.56
N GLU A 22 -19.66 24.35 -10.12
CA GLU A 22 -19.94 22.97 -9.69
C GLU A 22 -18.75 22.02 -9.94
N ASP A 23 -18.11 22.13 -11.09
CA ASP A 23 -16.95 21.31 -11.45
C ASP A 23 -15.70 21.71 -10.66
N ARG A 24 -15.57 23.00 -10.32
CA ARG A 24 -14.53 23.50 -9.42
C ARG A 24 -14.70 22.95 -8.01
N VAL A 25 -15.92 22.95 -7.46
CA VAL A 25 -16.23 22.37 -6.15
C VAL A 25 -15.93 20.87 -6.16
N LYS A 26 -16.39 20.13 -7.16
CA LYS A 26 -16.05 18.70 -7.33
C LYS A 26 -14.55 18.48 -7.44
N GLY A 27 -13.83 19.32 -8.17
CA GLY A 27 -12.38 19.25 -8.34
C GLY A 27 -11.58 19.60 -7.07
N LEU A 28 -12.14 20.40 -6.18
CA LEU A 28 -11.57 20.77 -4.87
C LEU A 28 -11.78 19.66 -3.84
N LEU A 29 -12.89 18.93 -3.95
CA LEU A 29 -13.18 17.74 -3.13
C LEU A 29 -12.41 16.49 -3.56
N ARG A 30 -11.72 16.50 -4.72
CA ARG A 30 -10.87 15.39 -5.17
C ARG A 30 -9.59 15.32 -4.35
N ASP A 31 -9.20 14.12 -3.94
CA ASP A 31 -7.92 13.87 -3.29
C ASP A 31 -6.75 14.25 -4.20
N ARG A 32 -6.00 15.28 -3.78
CA ARG A 32 -4.74 15.67 -4.41
C ARG A 32 -3.57 15.26 -3.56
N TRP A 33 -2.53 14.81 -4.25
CA TRP A 33 -1.20 14.72 -3.68
C TRP A 33 -0.63 16.13 -3.53
N ILE A 34 -0.14 16.46 -2.34
CA ILE A 34 0.58 17.69 -2.07
C ILE A 34 1.99 17.25 -1.69
N ASP A 35 2.99 17.67 -2.46
CA ASP A 35 4.39 17.43 -2.12
C ASP A 35 4.78 18.29 -0.91
N TYR A 36 5.31 17.64 0.12
CA TYR A 36 5.92 18.29 1.27
C TYR A 36 7.20 17.53 1.66
N PRO A 37 8.21 18.19 2.26
CA PRO A 37 9.54 17.60 2.45
C PRO A 37 9.54 16.19 3.07
N ARG A 38 8.74 15.99 4.13
CA ARG A 38 8.61 14.69 4.81
C ARG A 38 7.98 13.60 3.92
N ALA A 39 7.01 13.93 3.07
CA ALA A 39 6.44 12.98 2.12
C ALA A 39 7.47 12.55 1.08
N THR A 40 8.25 13.50 0.56
CA THR A 40 9.32 13.23 -0.40
C THR A 40 10.38 12.31 0.20
N GLU A 41 10.81 12.58 1.44
CA GLU A 41 11.75 11.73 2.16
C GLU A 41 11.19 10.31 2.36
N ALA A 42 9.93 10.18 2.78
CA ALA A 42 9.29 8.88 2.96
C ALA A 42 9.20 8.10 1.63
N LEU A 43 8.84 8.75 0.53
CA LEU A 43 8.82 8.14 -0.80
C LEU A 43 10.21 7.68 -1.24
N GLN A 44 11.26 8.46 -0.97
CA GLN A 44 12.64 8.05 -1.27
C GLN A 44 13.07 6.84 -0.45
N VAL A 45 12.69 6.76 0.83
CA VAL A 45 12.97 5.57 1.67
C VAL A 45 12.24 4.34 1.12
N LEU A 46 10.95 4.49 0.74
CA LEU A 46 10.19 3.42 0.10
C LEU A 46 10.83 2.98 -1.21
N GLN A 47 11.28 3.91 -2.05
CA GLN A 47 11.96 3.61 -3.31
C GLN A 47 13.24 2.81 -3.08
N ARG A 48 14.09 3.23 -2.13
CA ARG A 48 15.31 2.49 -1.75
C ARG A 48 14.99 1.07 -1.28
N LEU A 49 13.93 0.91 -0.49
CA LEU A 49 13.49 -0.40 -0.02
C LEU A 49 13.00 -1.29 -1.17
N PHE A 50 12.25 -0.72 -2.11
CA PHE A 50 11.74 -1.41 -3.29
C PHE A 50 12.87 -1.94 -4.19
N GLU A 51 13.87 -1.09 -4.45
CA GLU A 51 15.05 -1.38 -5.27
C GLU A 51 16.06 -2.31 -4.57
N THR A 52 15.90 -2.56 -3.27
CA THR A 52 16.81 -3.45 -2.54
C THR A 52 16.76 -4.86 -3.16
N PRO A 53 17.92 -5.43 -3.54
CA PRO A 53 17.97 -6.79 -4.08
C PRO A 53 17.54 -7.82 -3.02
N PRO A 54 17.11 -9.02 -3.41
CA PRO A 54 16.80 -10.09 -2.47
C PRO A 54 17.99 -10.41 -1.55
N ARG A 55 17.74 -10.54 -0.25
CA ARG A 55 18.73 -10.90 0.78
C ARG A 55 18.13 -11.92 1.74
N ASP A 56 18.97 -12.68 2.44
CA ASP A 56 18.56 -13.65 3.48
C ASP A 56 17.65 -13.02 4.54
N ARG A 57 17.90 -11.75 4.86
CA ARG A 57 17.01 -10.92 5.66
C ARG A 57 16.59 -9.70 4.86
N MET A 58 15.37 -9.74 4.34
CA MET A 58 14.76 -8.57 3.73
C MET A 58 14.58 -7.46 4.78
N PRO A 59 15.01 -6.22 4.51
CA PRO A 59 14.72 -5.10 5.39
C PRO A 59 13.22 -4.85 5.49
N CYS A 60 12.75 -4.48 6.68
CA CYS A 60 11.38 -4.00 6.93
C CYS A 60 11.44 -2.54 7.34
N LEU A 61 10.46 -1.74 6.90
CA LEU A 61 10.33 -0.33 7.26
C LEU A 61 9.04 -0.10 8.05
N LEU A 62 9.16 0.53 9.22
CA LEU A 62 8.01 1.03 9.95
C LEU A 62 7.88 2.55 9.73
N LEU A 63 6.82 2.96 9.05
CA LEU A 63 6.46 4.37 8.91
C LEU A 63 5.58 4.80 10.10
N HIS A 64 6.14 5.55 11.04
CA HIS A 64 5.42 6.09 12.20
C HIS A 64 5.28 7.62 12.12
N GLY A 65 4.34 8.17 12.89
CA GLY A 65 3.93 9.58 12.86
C GLY A 65 2.48 9.70 13.35
N ASP A 66 2.03 10.90 13.69
CA ASP A 66 0.65 11.12 14.13
C ASP A 66 -0.35 10.76 13.02
N SER A 67 -1.56 10.38 13.44
CA SER A 67 -2.69 10.18 12.54
C SER A 67 -2.92 11.47 11.74
N ASN A 68 -3.35 11.33 10.48
CA ASN A 68 -3.59 12.45 9.56
C ASN A 68 -2.33 13.17 9.00
N ILE A 69 -1.12 12.67 9.24
CA ILE A 69 0.11 13.17 8.57
C ILE A 69 0.20 12.72 7.10
N GLY A 70 -0.71 11.84 6.65
CA GLY A 70 -0.79 11.42 5.25
C GLY A 70 -0.03 10.14 4.91
N LYS A 71 0.26 9.24 5.87
CA LYS A 71 0.91 7.94 5.62
C LYS A 71 0.20 7.13 4.54
N THR A 72 -1.13 7.02 4.63
CA THR A 72 -1.96 6.36 3.62
C THR A 72 -1.88 7.07 2.27
N LYS A 73 -1.72 8.41 2.24
CA LYS A 73 -1.49 9.14 0.98
C LYS A 73 -0.11 8.85 0.40
N ILE A 74 0.92 8.72 1.22
CA ILE A 74 2.29 8.36 0.81
C ILE A 74 2.28 6.95 0.20
N THR A 75 1.71 5.95 0.88
CA THR A 75 1.63 4.57 0.38
C THR A 75 0.77 4.48 -0.89
N ALA A 76 -0.36 5.19 -0.95
CA ALA A 76 -1.20 5.27 -2.14
C ALA A 76 -0.46 5.94 -3.33
N LYS A 77 0.28 7.01 -3.08
CA LYS A 77 1.12 7.67 -4.10
C LYS A 77 2.19 6.70 -4.62
N PHE A 78 2.86 5.98 -3.73
CA PHE A 78 3.89 5.00 -4.08
C PHE A 78 3.34 3.83 -4.91
N ARG A 79 2.14 3.34 -4.60
CA ARG A 79 1.45 2.33 -5.43
C ARG A 79 1.11 2.87 -6.82
N ARG A 80 0.65 4.12 -6.92
CA ARG A 80 0.34 4.73 -8.23
C ARG A 80 1.57 4.91 -9.12
N THR A 81 2.77 5.05 -8.55
CA THR A 81 4.02 5.10 -9.30
C THR A 81 4.57 3.71 -9.66
N HIS A 82 3.98 2.65 -9.12
CA HIS A 82 4.33 1.25 -9.41
C HIS A 82 3.04 0.48 -9.76
N PRO A 83 2.40 0.79 -10.90
CA PRO A 83 1.14 0.17 -11.30
C PRO A 83 1.32 -1.34 -11.54
N ASN A 84 0.21 -2.07 -11.48
CA ASN A 84 0.20 -3.45 -11.94
C ASN A 84 0.43 -3.48 -13.46
N GLU A 85 1.28 -4.40 -13.91
CA GLU A 85 1.60 -4.56 -15.32
C GLU A 85 1.28 -5.99 -15.75
N PHE A 86 0.62 -6.16 -16.89
CA PHE A 86 0.39 -7.47 -17.45
C PHE A 86 1.61 -7.92 -18.25
N ASP A 87 2.25 -9.01 -17.83
CA ASP A 87 3.36 -9.61 -18.55
C ASP A 87 2.80 -10.54 -19.64
N GLU A 88 2.64 -10.02 -20.85
CA GLU A 88 2.09 -10.76 -22.00
C GLU A 88 2.87 -12.05 -22.31
N ARG A 89 4.18 -12.08 -22.04
CA ARG A 89 5.02 -13.25 -22.31
C ARG A 89 4.77 -14.38 -21.33
N ARG A 90 4.48 -14.04 -20.07
CA ARG A 90 4.19 -15.01 -19.01
C ARG A 90 2.69 -15.24 -18.82
N GLY A 91 1.84 -14.41 -19.40
CA GLY A 91 0.39 -14.45 -19.24
C GLY A 91 -0.06 -14.16 -17.80
N VAL A 92 0.74 -13.40 -17.03
CA VAL A 92 0.48 -13.14 -15.61
C VAL A 92 0.49 -11.65 -15.31
N GLU A 93 -0.38 -11.23 -14.40
CA GLU A 93 -0.36 -9.88 -13.84
C GLU A 93 0.78 -9.76 -12.82
N ARG A 94 1.70 -8.81 -13.06
CA ARG A 94 2.73 -8.42 -12.10
C ARG A 94 2.16 -7.31 -11.21
N CYS A 95 2.01 -7.63 -9.93
CA CYS A 95 1.69 -6.64 -8.90
C CYS A 95 2.97 -6.33 -8.10
N PRO A 96 3.69 -5.25 -8.40
CA PRO A 96 4.97 -4.96 -7.76
C PRO A 96 4.82 -4.57 -6.28
N VAL A 97 3.66 -4.00 -5.89
CA VAL A 97 3.37 -3.54 -4.53
C VAL A 97 2.00 -4.04 -4.09
N VAL A 98 1.99 -4.95 -3.13
CA VAL A 98 0.76 -5.41 -2.45
C VAL A 98 0.55 -4.58 -1.21
N SER A 99 -0.68 -4.16 -0.93
CA SER A 99 -1.03 -3.40 0.27
C SER A 99 -2.16 -4.09 0.98
N VAL A 100 -2.06 -4.22 2.31
CA VAL A 100 -3.12 -4.77 3.16
C VAL A 100 -3.26 -3.92 4.40
N GLN A 101 -4.49 -3.74 4.88
CA GLN A 101 -4.73 -3.04 6.14
C GLN A 101 -4.72 -4.03 7.31
N MET A 102 -4.04 -3.68 8.40
CA MET A 102 -4.08 -4.47 9.62
C MET A 102 -5.52 -4.45 10.19
N PRO A 103 -6.12 -5.61 10.50
CA PRO A 103 -7.44 -5.64 11.10
C PRO A 103 -7.47 -4.88 12.44
N PRO A 104 -8.62 -4.29 12.82
CA PRO A 104 -8.76 -3.52 14.08
C PRO A 104 -8.42 -4.33 15.34
N THR A 105 -8.58 -5.66 15.26
CA THR A 105 -8.07 -6.61 16.25
C THR A 105 -6.94 -7.42 15.60
N PRO A 106 -5.82 -7.71 16.29
CA PRO A 106 -4.68 -8.48 15.76
C PRO A 106 -5.00 -9.96 15.59
N ASP A 107 -5.95 -10.24 14.72
CA ASP A 107 -6.45 -11.55 14.38
C ASP A 107 -5.81 -12.01 13.06
N GLN A 108 -5.07 -13.11 13.13
CA GLN A 108 -4.31 -13.64 11.99
C GLN A 108 -5.23 -14.11 10.85
N HIS A 109 -6.42 -14.63 11.19
CA HIS A 109 -7.37 -15.16 10.23
C HIS A 109 -7.95 -14.02 9.37
N ARG A 110 -8.36 -12.92 10.01
CA ARG A 110 -8.79 -11.68 9.35
C ARG A 110 -7.69 -11.08 8.50
N PHE A 111 -6.45 -11.08 8.99
CA PHE A 111 -5.30 -10.58 8.22
C PHE A 111 -5.11 -11.38 6.93
N TYR A 112 -5.06 -12.72 6.99
CA TYR A 112 -4.88 -13.53 5.78
C TYR A 112 -6.06 -13.44 4.83
N SER A 113 -7.29 -13.35 5.35
CA SER A 113 -8.48 -13.15 4.52
C SER A 113 -8.42 -11.81 3.78
N ALA A 114 -8.04 -10.72 4.48
CA ALA A 114 -7.85 -9.41 3.87
C ALA A 114 -6.72 -9.41 2.83
N LEU A 115 -5.60 -10.08 3.12
CA LEU A 115 -4.50 -10.21 2.17
C LEU A 115 -4.94 -10.98 0.91
N LEU A 116 -5.65 -12.10 1.05
CA LEU A 116 -6.16 -12.88 -0.08
C LEU A 116 -7.17 -12.08 -0.91
N PHE A 117 -8.00 -11.26 -0.26
CA PHE A 117 -8.89 -10.33 -0.94
C PHE A 117 -8.13 -9.32 -1.79
N GLU A 118 -7.10 -8.67 -1.23
CA GLU A 118 -6.26 -7.70 -1.97
C GLU A 118 -5.46 -8.34 -3.11
N LEU A 119 -5.13 -9.63 -2.99
CA LEU A 119 -4.50 -10.42 -4.05
C LEU A 119 -5.49 -10.90 -5.13
N GLY A 120 -6.79 -10.60 -5.00
CA GLY A 120 -7.82 -11.06 -5.94
C GLY A 120 -8.06 -12.58 -5.91
N ALA A 121 -7.67 -13.23 -4.81
CA ALA A 121 -7.68 -14.69 -4.71
C ALA A 121 -9.01 -15.21 -4.14
N PRO A 122 -9.72 -16.09 -4.86
CA PRO A 122 -10.90 -16.76 -4.33
C PRO A 122 -10.53 -17.58 -3.10
N HIS A 123 -11.19 -17.31 -1.97
CA HIS A 123 -10.95 -18.04 -0.74
C HIS A 123 -12.26 -18.22 0.02
N ASN A 124 -12.33 -19.31 0.79
CA ASN A 124 -13.41 -19.51 1.75
C ASN A 124 -13.03 -18.82 3.06
N ALA A 125 -13.77 -17.79 3.46
CA ALA A 125 -13.57 -17.09 4.72
C ALA A 125 -13.77 -18.02 5.94
N ALA A 126 -14.49 -19.14 5.83
CA ALA A 126 -14.61 -20.12 6.90
C ALA A 126 -13.44 -21.13 6.94
N ALA A 127 -12.49 -21.06 6.00
CA ALA A 127 -11.35 -21.97 6.00
C ALA A 127 -10.48 -21.75 7.25
N GLY A 128 -9.87 -22.83 7.73
CA GLY A 128 -8.94 -22.77 8.85
C GLY A 128 -7.71 -21.91 8.55
N LEU A 129 -7.12 -21.32 9.59
CA LEU A 129 -5.98 -20.40 9.50
C LEU A 129 -4.82 -20.95 8.65
N ALA A 130 -4.42 -22.21 8.87
CA ALA A 130 -3.33 -22.84 8.14
C ALA A 130 -3.61 -22.95 6.63
N THR A 131 -4.88 -23.07 6.23
CA THR A 131 -5.26 -23.13 4.81
C THR A 131 -5.15 -21.75 4.16
N LEU A 132 -5.65 -20.71 4.83
CA LEU A 132 -5.54 -19.33 4.36
C LEU A 132 -4.08 -18.89 4.27
N GLU A 133 -3.28 -19.21 5.29
CA GLU A 133 -1.85 -18.93 5.30
C GLU A 133 -1.13 -19.58 4.12
N ARG A 134 -1.33 -20.88 3.91
CA ARG A 134 -0.69 -21.61 2.81
C ARG A 134 -1.07 -20.99 1.46
N LEU A 135 -2.36 -20.70 1.27
CA LEU A 135 -2.87 -20.09 0.03
C LEU A 135 -2.25 -18.71 -0.20
N ALA A 136 -2.24 -17.85 0.82
CA ALA A 136 -1.65 -16.51 0.72
C ALA A 136 -0.16 -16.58 0.35
N ARG A 137 0.58 -17.51 0.95
CA ARG A 137 2.00 -17.75 0.63
C ARG A 137 2.20 -18.25 -0.80
N ASP A 138 1.38 -19.19 -1.26
CA ASP A 138 1.47 -19.74 -2.61
C ASP A 138 1.25 -18.64 -3.65
N ILE A 139 0.27 -17.76 -3.42
CA ILE A 139 -0.02 -16.65 -4.31
C ILE A 139 1.08 -15.60 -4.26
N LEU A 140 1.54 -15.20 -3.07
CA LEU A 140 2.65 -14.24 -2.93
C LEU A 140 3.92 -14.73 -3.62
N ARG A 141 4.23 -16.04 -3.54
CA ARG A 141 5.36 -16.62 -4.28
C ARG A 141 5.19 -16.56 -5.79
N ARG A 142 3.98 -16.83 -6.29
CA ARG A 142 3.69 -16.81 -7.74
C ARG A 142 3.69 -15.40 -8.30
N MET A 143 3.08 -14.45 -7.59
CA MET A 143 3.03 -13.04 -7.97
C MET A 143 4.38 -12.35 -7.78
N SER A 144 5.19 -12.84 -6.81
CA SER A 144 6.51 -12.32 -6.47
C SER A 144 6.53 -10.79 -6.37
N PRO A 145 5.69 -10.18 -5.50
CA PRO A 145 5.71 -8.73 -5.34
C PRO A 145 7.10 -8.28 -4.88
N GLN A 146 7.45 -7.04 -5.17
CA GLN A 146 8.71 -6.44 -4.70
C GLN A 146 8.55 -5.81 -3.32
N MET A 147 7.31 -5.48 -2.93
CA MET A 147 7.00 -4.90 -1.63
C MET A 147 5.61 -5.32 -1.13
N LEU A 148 5.53 -5.61 0.17
CA LEU A 148 4.27 -5.74 0.92
C LEU A 148 4.17 -4.57 1.88
N ILE A 149 3.11 -3.77 1.75
CA ILE A 149 2.78 -2.67 2.64
C ILE A 149 1.67 -3.15 3.57
N VAL A 150 1.89 -2.98 4.88
CA VAL A 150 0.84 -3.20 5.89
C VAL A 150 0.50 -1.84 6.49
N ASP A 151 -0.72 -1.36 6.23
CA ASP A 151 -1.21 -0.10 6.81
C ASP A 151 -1.88 -0.36 8.18
N GLU A 152 -1.94 0.67 9.02
CA GLU A 152 -2.52 0.59 10.37
C GLU A 152 -1.93 -0.48 11.29
N VAL A 153 -0.63 -0.77 11.16
CA VAL A 153 0.11 -1.72 12.03
C VAL A 153 -0.04 -1.40 13.52
N HIS A 154 -0.40 -0.17 13.89
CA HIS A 154 -0.69 0.20 15.27
C HIS A 154 -1.90 -0.54 15.87
N HIS A 155 -2.82 -1.07 15.04
CA HIS A 155 -3.91 -1.95 15.50
C HIS A 155 -3.42 -3.22 16.20
N LEU A 156 -2.14 -3.60 16.02
CA LEU A 156 -1.52 -4.64 16.83
C LEU A 156 -1.69 -4.37 18.33
N LEU A 157 -1.58 -3.11 18.76
CA LEU A 157 -1.64 -2.71 20.16
C LEU A 157 -3.03 -2.91 20.79
N ALA A 158 -4.08 -3.14 20.00
CA ALA A 158 -5.43 -3.36 20.50
C ALA A 158 -5.65 -4.76 21.08
N GLY A 159 -4.78 -5.73 20.77
CA GLY A 159 -4.89 -7.09 21.30
C GLY A 159 -4.01 -7.36 22.52
N THR A 160 -4.19 -8.55 23.08
CA THR A 160 -3.35 -9.09 24.15
C THR A 160 -1.90 -9.28 23.69
N TYR A 161 -0.97 -9.40 24.65
CA TYR A 161 0.44 -9.68 24.36
C TYR A 161 0.64 -10.92 23.48
N ARG A 162 -0.20 -11.95 23.67
CA ARG A 162 -0.16 -13.19 22.90
C ARG A 162 -0.55 -12.95 21.44
N GLU A 163 -1.62 -12.19 21.20
CA GLU A 163 -2.10 -11.87 19.84
C GLU A 163 -1.16 -10.93 19.10
N GLN A 164 -0.60 -9.94 19.81
CA GLN A 164 0.47 -9.07 19.30
C GLN A 164 1.66 -9.89 18.80
N ARG A 165 2.14 -10.83 19.63
CA ARG A 165 3.30 -11.66 19.29
C ARG A 165 3.00 -12.60 18.12
N ALA A 166 1.82 -13.23 18.11
CA ALA A 166 1.38 -14.06 16.99
C ALA A 166 1.31 -13.28 15.67
N SER A 167 0.81 -12.04 15.69
CA SER A 167 0.73 -11.20 14.50
C SER A 167 2.10 -10.69 14.05
N LEU A 168 3.00 -10.35 14.97
CA LEU A 168 4.40 -10.03 14.63
C LEU A 168 5.13 -11.22 14.02
N ASP A 169 4.90 -12.43 14.53
CA ASP A 169 5.50 -13.64 13.99
C ASP A 169 4.95 -13.96 12.59
N LEU A 170 3.67 -13.69 12.35
CA LEU A 170 3.09 -13.72 11.00
C LEU A 170 3.81 -12.75 10.04
N LEU A 171 4.02 -11.49 10.44
CA LEU A 171 4.71 -10.50 9.60
C LEU A 171 6.15 -10.92 9.28
N LYS A 172 6.88 -11.43 10.27
CA LYS A 172 8.23 -11.98 10.08
C LYS A 172 8.21 -13.15 9.10
N PHE A 173 7.20 -14.00 9.20
CA PHE A 173 7.10 -15.18 8.36
C PHE A 173 6.69 -14.85 6.92
N LEU A 174 6.05 -13.70 6.68
CA LEU A 174 5.76 -13.19 5.34
C LEU A 174 6.96 -12.51 4.68
N ALA A 175 7.78 -11.78 5.44
CA ALA A 175 8.91 -10.97 4.93
C ALA A 175 9.82 -11.63 3.86
N PRO A 176 10.17 -12.93 3.90
CA PRO A 176 11.07 -13.53 2.91
C PRO A 176 10.42 -13.89 1.56
N PHE A 177 9.26 -13.31 1.19
CA PHE A 177 8.54 -13.67 -0.05
C PHE A 177 9.33 -13.46 -1.37
N ARG A 178 10.44 -12.69 -1.36
CA ARG A 178 11.28 -12.44 -2.55
C ARG A 178 12.40 -13.47 -2.80
N GLN A 179 12.51 -14.51 -1.97
CA GLN A 179 13.65 -15.47 -2.01
C GLN A 179 13.39 -16.74 -2.86
N SER A 180 12.71 -16.65 -4.00
CA SER A 180 12.41 -17.85 -4.82
C SER A 180 12.54 -17.58 -6.31
#